data_AF-A0A4Y2QWD8-F1
#
_entry.id   AF-A0A4Y2QWD8-F1
#
_cell.length_a   1.000
_cell.length_b   1.000
_cell.length_c   1.000
_cell.angle_alpha   90.00
_cell.angle_beta   90.00
_cell.angle_gamma   90.00
#
_symmetry.space_group_name_H-M   'P 1'
#
loop_
_entity.id
_entity.type
_entity.pdbx_description
1 polymer ?
#
loop_
_entity_poly.entity_id
_entity_poly.type
_entity_poly.pdbx_seq_one_letter_code
_entity_poly.pdbx_strand_id
1 'polypeptide(L)'
;MKSEVKGKIEEVEHQVQGKIGDIERRLSELEDRSFSFSASPEFMHPRPTIKPLTFDGQTSWTVFKTQFDVVSSTNGWTDFEKASQLVALLRGSAATHLN
;
A
#
# COMPACT_ATOMS: atom_id res chain seq x y z
N MET A 1 24.97 24.14 15.35
CA MET A 1 23.70 24.11 14.57
C MET A 1 23.68 23.03 13.49
N LYS A 2 24.60 22.99 12.50
CA LYS A 2 24.56 21.95 11.43
C LYS A 2 24.61 20.49 11.92
N SER A 3 25.36 20.20 12.98
CA SER A 3 25.50 18.85 13.55
C SER A 3 24.24 18.35 14.27
N GLU A 4 23.53 19.25 14.94
CA GLU A 4 22.31 18.91 15.70
C GLU A 4 21.15 18.58 14.76
N VAL A 5 21.01 19.33 13.66
CA VAL A 5 20.00 19.04 12.63
C VAL A 5 20.27 17.69 11.96
N LYS A 6 21.53 17.37 11.67
CA LYS A 6 21.91 16.07 11.10
C LYS A 6 21.56 14.91 12.04
N GLY A 7 21.85 15.03 13.34
CA GLY A 7 21.51 14.01 14.33
C GLY A 7 20.00 13.79 14.47
N LYS A 8 19.19 14.86 14.44
CA LYS A 8 17.72 14.76 14.45
C LYS A 8 17.18 14.07 13.19
N ILE A 9 17.80 14.27 12.03
CA ILE A 9 17.41 13.58 10.78
C ILE A 9 17.70 12.08 10.90
N GLU A 10 18.90 11.71 11.35
CA GLU A 10 19.28 10.29 11.52
C GLU A 10 18.39 9.56 12.53
N GLU A 11 18.00 10.24 13.61
CA GLU A 11 17.05 9.69 14.60
C GLU A 11 15.66 9.45 14.00
N VAL A 12 15.16 10.41 13.21
CA VAL A 12 13.88 10.28 12.52
C VAL A 12 13.91 9.16 11.47
N GLU A 13 15.00 9.05 10.71
CA GLU A 13 15.18 7.96 9.74
C GLU A 13 15.12 6.58 10.41
N HIS A 14 15.81 6.41 11.54
CA HIS A 14 15.79 5.17 12.29
C HIS A 14 14.39 4.85 12.85
N GLN A 15 13.66 5.85 13.37
CA GLN A 15 12.28 5.66 13.81
C GLN A 15 11.34 5.27 12.67
N VAL A 16 11.50 5.87 11.50
CA VAL A 16 10.70 5.54 10.32
C VAL A 16 10.96 4.12 9.87
N GLN A 17 12.23 3.70 9.79
CA GLN A 17 12.60 2.32 9.45
C GLN A 17 12.01 1.30 10.43
N GLY A 18 12.07 1.57 11.74
CA GLY A 18 11.45 0.70 12.75
C GLY A 18 9.93 0.57 12.59
N LYS A 19 9.24 1.69 12.34
CA LYS A 19 7.79 1.68 12.10
C LYS A 19 7.40 0.94 10.82
N ILE A 20 8.21 1.04 9.76
CA ILE A 20 7.99 0.30 8.52
C ILE A 20 8.07 -1.21 8.80
N GLY A 21 9.10 -1.68 9.50
CA GLY A 21 9.23 -3.11 9.85
C GLY A 21 8.07 -3.63 10.70
N ASP A 22 7.57 -2.83 11.64
CA ASP A 22 6.39 -3.18 12.44
C ASP A 22 5.11 -3.29 11.61
N ILE A 23 4.94 -2.41 10.62
CA ILE A 23 3.80 -2.44 9.70
C ILE A 23 3.90 -3.66 8.79
N GLU A 24 5.08 -3.96 8.23
CA GLU A 24 5.32 -5.14 7.39
C GLU A 24 4.97 -6.43 8.13
N ARG A 25 5.42 -6.59 9.38
CA ARG A 25 5.09 -7.75 10.21
C ARG A 25 3.58 -7.92 10.42
N ARG A 26 2.88 -6.84 10.80
CA ARG A 26 1.42 -6.86 11.02
C ARG A 26 0.65 -7.16 9.74
N LEU A 27 1.20 -6.78 8.58
CA LEU A 27 0.61 -7.05 7.28
C LEU A 27 0.67 -8.54 6.94
N SER A 28 1.81 -9.21 7.14
CA SER A 28 1.94 -10.66 6.95
C SER A 28 0.94 -11.45 7.80
N GLU A 29 0.75 -11.06 9.07
CA GLU A 29 -0.23 -11.69 9.97
C GLU A 29 -1.68 -11.55 9.46
N LEU A 30 -2.00 -10.45 8.77
CA LEU A 30 -3.34 -10.19 8.24
C LEU A 30 -3.59 -10.85 6.87
N GLU A 31 -2.56 -11.01 6.05
CA GLU A 31 -2.63 -11.74 4.77
C GLU A 31 -2.92 -13.23 4.99
N ASP A 32 -2.21 -13.88 5.92
CA ASP A 32 -2.43 -15.30 6.28
C ASP A 32 -3.86 -15.55 6.78
N ARG A 33 -4.48 -14.56 7.44
CA ARG A 33 -5.84 -14.67 7.96
C ARG A 33 -6.91 -14.41 6.90
N SER A 34 -6.70 -13.47 5.98
CA SER A 34 -7.70 -13.06 4.98
C SER A 34 -8.04 -14.14 3.96
N PHE A 35 -7.09 -15.02 3.61
CA PHE A 35 -7.34 -16.06 2.61
C PHE A 35 -8.36 -17.12 3.05
N SER A 36 -8.62 -17.23 4.35
CA SER A 36 -9.59 -18.18 4.91
C SER A 36 -11.06 -17.77 4.75
N PHE A 37 -11.35 -16.53 4.34
CA PHE A 37 -12.72 -15.99 4.28
C PHE A 37 -13.49 -16.29 2.97
N SER A 38 -12.80 -16.76 1.93
CA SER A 38 -13.34 -16.93 0.57
C SER A 38 -14.03 -18.27 0.29
N ALA A 39 -14.15 -19.17 1.28
CA ALA A 39 -14.62 -20.54 1.06
C ALA A 39 -16.16 -20.71 0.97
N SER A 40 -16.92 -19.65 0.64
CA SER A 40 -18.38 -19.75 0.48
C SER A 40 -18.78 -19.89 -1.01
N PRO A 41 -19.51 -20.96 -1.40
CA PRO A 41 -19.94 -21.21 -2.79
C PRO A 41 -20.89 -20.17 -3.39
N GLU A 42 -21.44 -19.24 -2.60
CA GLU A 42 -22.39 -18.22 -3.08
C GLU A 42 -21.72 -17.09 -3.89
N PHE A 43 -20.39 -17.02 -3.94
CA PHE A 43 -19.62 -15.99 -4.65
C PHE A 43 -19.06 -16.44 -6.01
N MET A 44 -19.59 -17.51 -6.61
CA MET A 44 -19.04 -18.11 -7.85
C MET A 44 -19.18 -17.26 -9.13
N HIS A 45 -19.74 -16.04 -9.04
CA HIS A 45 -19.56 -15.04 -10.08
C HIS A 45 -18.41 -14.12 -9.67
N PRO A 46 -17.19 -14.30 -10.21
CA PRO A 46 -16.10 -13.37 -9.95
C PRO A 46 -16.56 -12.00 -10.43
N ARG A 47 -16.74 -11.07 -9.48
CA ARG A 47 -16.98 -9.67 -9.83
C ARG A 47 -15.79 -9.19 -10.66
N PRO A 48 -16.02 -8.46 -11.76
CA PRO A 48 -14.91 -7.87 -12.51
C PRO A 48 -14.12 -6.94 -11.60
N THR A 49 -12.91 -7.36 -11.19
CA THR A 49 -12.02 -6.50 -10.41
C THR A 49 -11.34 -5.52 -11.36
N ILE A 50 -11.62 -4.23 -11.20
CA ILE A 50 -10.92 -3.18 -11.93
C ILE A 50 -9.50 -3.11 -11.39
N LYS A 51 -8.50 -3.22 -12.27
CA LYS A 51 -7.10 -3.12 -11.86
C LYS A 51 -6.75 -1.65 -11.60
N PRO A 52 -6.26 -1.30 -10.40
CA PRO A 52 -5.79 0.06 -10.13
C PRO A 52 -4.52 0.34 -10.93
N LEU A 53 -4.28 1.62 -11.25
CA LEU A 53 -3.05 2.07 -11.90
C LEU A 53 -1.90 2.11 -10.89
N THR A 54 -0.72 1.66 -11.27
CA THR A 54 0.52 1.83 -10.48
C THR A 54 0.88 3.32 -10.43
N PHE A 55 1.37 3.81 -9.29
CA PHE A 55 1.89 5.18 -9.26
C PHE A 55 3.19 5.25 -10.05
N ASP A 56 3.28 6.14 -11.02
CA ASP A 56 4.41 6.27 -11.94
C ASP A 56 5.27 7.52 -11.69
N GLY A 57 4.86 8.36 -10.74
CA GLY A 57 5.47 9.66 -10.47
C GLY A 57 5.24 10.73 -11.55
N GLN A 58 4.64 10.36 -12.70
CA GLN A 58 4.29 11.29 -13.77
C GLN A 58 2.90 11.90 -13.53
N THR A 59 1.97 11.10 -13.02
CA THR A 59 0.67 11.57 -12.55
C THR A 59 0.81 12.27 -11.19
N SER A 60 0.06 13.35 -10.98
CA SER A 60 0.11 14.04 -9.69
C SER A 60 -0.50 13.16 -8.59
N TRP A 61 0.03 13.29 -7.37
CA TRP A 61 -0.41 12.53 -6.20
C TRP A 61 -1.93 12.61 -5.98
N THR A 62 -2.52 13.79 -6.15
CA THR A 62 -3.96 14.01 -5.98
C THR A 62 -4.78 13.24 -7.01
N VAL A 63 -4.36 13.25 -8.29
CA VAL A 63 -5.05 12.51 -9.37
C VAL A 63 -4.97 11.01 -9.11
N PHE A 64 -3.80 10.51 -8.72
CA PHE A 64 -3.63 9.11 -8.33
C PHE A 64 -4.56 8.70 -7.19
N LYS A 65 -4.63 9.52 -6.11
CA LYS A 65 -5.52 9.24 -4.97
C LYS A 65 -6.99 9.21 -5.36
N THR A 66 -7.45 10.13 -6.22
CA THR A 66 -8.84 10.12 -6.71
C THR A 66 -9.13 8.86 -7.52
N GLN A 67 -8.24 8.46 -8.43
CA GLN A 67 -8.43 7.23 -9.20
C GLN A 67 -8.43 5.99 -8.31
N PHE A 68 -7.54 5.93 -7.32
CA PHE A 68 -7.46 4.86 -6.34
C PHE A 68 -8.76 4.74 -5.51
N ASP A 69 -9.31 5.86 -5.06
CA ASP A 69 -10.55 5.88 -4.28
C ASP A 69 -11.77 5.44 -5.12
N VAL A 70 -11.82 5.81 -6.42
CA VAL A 70 -12.87 5.34 -7.36
C VAL A 70 -12.75 3.83 -7.61
N VAL A 71 -11.54 3.32 -7.86
CA VAL A 71 -11.31 1.90 -8.11
C VAL A 71 -11.61 1.06 -6.87
N SER A 72 -11.15 1.50 -5.70
CA SER A 72 -11.36 0.75 -4.45
C SER A 72 -12.83 0.69 -4.04
N SER A 73 -13.59 1.78 -4.22
CA SER A 73 -15.03 1.79 -3.96
C SER A 73 -15.80 0.90 -4.95
N THR A 74 -15.45 0.96 -6.24
CA THR A 74 -16.07 0.12 -7.28
C THR A 74 -15.80 -1.37 -7.06
N ASN A 75 -14.59 -1.70 -6.60
CA ASN A 75 -14.21 -3.07 -6.26
C ASN A 75 -14.73 -3.54 -4.88
N GLY A 76 -15.33 -2.64 -4.09
CA GLY A 76 -15.83 -2.97 -2.76
C GLY A 76 -14.72 -3.33 -1.76
N TRP A 77 -13.51 -2.78 -1.93
CA TRP A 77 -12.39 -3.06 -1.03
C TRP A 77 -12.66 -2.55 0.37
N THR A 78 -12.33 -3.39 1.34
CA THR A 78 -12.22 -3.00 2.75
C THR A 78 -11.07 -2.03 2.97
N ASP A 79 -11.07 -1.31 4.09
CA ASP A 79 -9.98 -0.37 4.39
C ASP A 79 -8.62 -1.05 4.53
N PHE A 80 -8.61 -2.33 4.93
CA PHE A 80 -7.40 -3.14 4.94
C PHE A 80 -6.91 -3.43 3.52
N GLU A 81 -7.77 -3.90 2.62
CA GLU A 81 -7.41 -4.14 1.21
C GLU A 81 -6.96 -2.86 0.51
N LYS A 82 -7.61 -1.72 0.80
CA LYS A 82 -7.17 -0.40 0.32
C LYS A 82 -5.74 -0.10 0.78
N ALA A 83 -5.42 -0.32 2.06
CA ALA A 83 -4.09 -0.06 2.59
C ALA A 83 -3.04 -0.95 1.89
N SER A 84 -3.29 -2.26 1.79
CA SER A 84 -2.36 -3.21 1.16
C SER A 84 -2.13 -2.91 -0.32
N GLN A 85 -3.20 -2.65 -1.07
CA GLN A 85 -3.12 -2.31 -2.49
C GLN A 85 -2.42 -0.97 -2.72
N LEU A 86 -2.68 0.04 -1.89
CA LEU A 86 -2.00 1.32 -1.96
C LEU A 86 -0.47 1.14 -1.84
N VAL A 87 -0.02 0.38 -0.84
CA VAL A 87 1.41 0.08 -0.67
C VAL A 87 2.00 -0.64 -1.89
N ALA A 88 1.30 -1.62 -2.45
CA ALA A 88 1.76 -2.35 -3.64
C ALA A 88 1.92 -1.44 -4.87
N LEU A 89 0.98 -0.54 -5.11
CA LEU A 89 1.00 0.39 -6.25
C LEU A 89 2.05 1.49 -6.11
N LEU A 90 2.42 1.85 -4.88
CA LEU A 90 3.54 2.74 -4.62
C LEU A 90 4.89 2.01 -4.78
N ARG A 91 4.96 0.73 -4.42
CA ARG A 91 6.17 -0.08 -4.58
C ARG A 91 6.54 -0.30 -6.05
N GLY A 92 5.54 -0.40 -6.94
CA GLY A 92 5.79 -0.42 -8.39
C GLY A 92 6.56 0.81 -8.90
N SER A 93 6.42 1.97 -8.24
CA SER A 93 7.21 3.19 -8.50
C SER A 93 8.65 3.11 -7.99
N ALA A 94 8.91 2.34 -6.93
CA ALA A 94 10.21 2.26 -6.26
C ALA A 94 11.15 1.21 -6.88
N ALA A 95 10.60 0.20 -7.56
CA ALA A 95 11.38 -0.85 -8.21
C ALA A 95 12.16 -0.37 -9.45
N THR A 96 11.91 0.83 -9.97
CA THR A 96 12.55 1.36 -11.20
C THR A 96 13.84 2.15 -10.97
N HIS A 97 14.37 2.21 -9.74
CA HIS A 97 15.62 2.94 -9.44
C HIS A 97 16.73 2.07 -8.80
N LEU A 98 16.67 0.75 -8.97
CA LEU A 98 17.81 -0.15 -8.74
C LEU A 98 18.28 -0.71 -10.10
N ASN A 99 19.06 0.09 -10.82
CA ASN A 99 20.05 -0.38 -11.81
C ASN A 99 21.14 0.67 -11.97
#